data_AF-A0A6M2BSX5-F1
#
_entry.id   AF-A0A6M2BSX5-F1
#
_cell.length_a   1.000
_cell.length_b   1.000
_cell.length_c   1.000
_cell.angle_alpha   90.00
_cell.angle_beta   90.00
_cell.angle_gamma   90.00
#
_symmetry.space_group_name_H-M   'P 1'
#
loop_
_entity.id
_entity.type
_entity.pdbx_description
1 polymer ?
#
loop_
_entity_poly.entity_id
_entity_poly.type
_entity_poly.pdbx_seq_one_letter_code
_entity_poly.pdbx_strand_id
1 'polypeptide(L)' 'MTYKFAEIDPMALILSERAYLIWTELHHPHEPALKNIAAVAKILNPEERKFAQAKASAMVAYGRAMEEGLRA' A
#
# COMPACT_ATOMS: atom_id res chain seq x y z
N MET A 1 5.56 -16.49 -2.95
CA MET A 1 4.67 -15.86 -1.95
C MET A 1 3.52 -15.20 -2.70
N THR A 2 2.77 -16.02 -3.45
CA THR A 2 1.94 -15.57 -4.59
C THR A 2 0.44 -15.54 -4.25
N TYR A 3 0.05 -16.04 -3.08
CA TYR A 3 -1.35 -16.35 -2.77
C TYR A 3 -2.10 -15.25 -2.04
N LYS A 4 -1.45 -14.17 -1.57
CA LYS A 4 -2.08 -13.19 -0.66
C LYS A 4 -3.19 -12.35 -1.32
N PHE A 5 -3.20 -12.22 -2.64
CA PHE A 5 -4.16 -11.37 -3.37
C PHE A 5 -5.09 -12.15 -4.32
N ALA A 6 -4.83 -13.44 -4.51
CA ALA A 6 -5.57 -14.29 -5.46
C ALA A 6 -7.05 -14.48 -5.10
N GLU A 7 -7.38 -14.39 -3.81
CA GLU A 7 -8.76 -14.49 -3.31
C GLU A 7 -9.59 -13.23 -3.64
N ILE A 8 -8.93 -12.12 -3.98
CA ILE A 8 -9.53 -10.81 -4.21
C ILE A 8 -9.49 -10.45 -5.69
N ASP A 9 -8.37 -10.72 -6.38
CA ASP A 9 -8.20 -10.49 -7.81
C ASP A 9 -7.54 -11.72 -8.49
N PRO A 10 -8.25 -12.42 -9.39
CA PRO A 10 -7.71 -13.58 -10.10
C PRO A 10 -6.47 -13.26 -10.93
N MET A 11 -6.24 -11.99 -11.29
CA MET A 11 -5.04 -11.57 -12.02
C MET A 11 -3.75 -11.80 -11.21
N ALA A 12 -3.82 -11.87 -9.88
CA ALA A 12 -2.67 -12.21 -9.04
C ALA A 12 -2.17 -13.66 -9.22
N LEU A 13 -2.99 -14.57 -9.76
CA LEU A 13 -2.60 -15.95 -10.07
C LEU A 13 -1.90 -16.09 -11.42
N ILE A 14 -2.18 -15.17 -12.34
CA ILE A 14 -1.75 -15.24 -13.75
C ILE A 14 -0.52 -14.37 -13.97
N LEU A 15 -0.52 -13.18 -13.37
CA LEU A 15 0.53 -12.18 -13.56
C LEU A 15 1.68 -12.42 -12.58
N SER A 16 2.90 -12.11 -13.04
CA SER A 16 4.03 -11.95 -12.11
C SER A 16 3.73 -10.79 -11.14
N GLU A 17 4.33 -10.80 -9.96
CA GLU A 17 4.13 -9.76 -8.93
C GLU A 17 4.27 -8.33 -9.48
N ARG A 18 5.30 -8.08 -10.30
CA ARG A 18 5.50 -6.80 -10.95
C ARG A 18 4.36 -6.45 -11.94
N ALA A 19 3.94 -7.41 -12.76
CA ALA A 19 2.87 -7.18 -13.73
C ALA A 19 1.51 -6.99 -13.04
N TYR A 20 1.27 -7.70 -11.94
CA TYR A 20 0.08 -7.52 -11.10
C TYR A 20 0.03 -6.13 -10.48
N LEU A 21 1.14 -5.64 -9.90
CA LEU A 21 1.20 -4.28 -9.36
C LEU A 21 0.90 -3.21 -10.43
N ILE A 22 1.42 -3.39 -11.64
CA ILE A 22 1.11 -2.49 -12.77
C ILE A 22 -0.38 -2.59 -13.14
N TRP A 23 -0.92 -3.81 -13.18
CA TRP A 23 -2.33 -4.05 -13.47
C TRP A 23 -3.26 -3.35 -12.47
N THR A 24 -2.98 -3.50 -11.17
CA THR A 24 -3.77 -2.86 -10.10
C THR A 24 -3.67 -1.34 -10.15
N GLU A 25 -2.48 -0.77 -10.43
CA GLU A 25 -2.32 0.68 -10.57
C GLU A 25 -3.13 1.25 -11.76
N LEU A 26 -3.33 0.47 -12.82
CA LEU A 26 -4.11 0.89 -13.98
C LEU A 26 -5.62 0.82 -13.73
N HIS A 27 -6.08 -0.14 -12.92
CA HIS A 27 -7.51 -0.47 -12.79
C HIS A 27 -8.15 -0.09 -11.45
N HIS A 28 -7.38 0.31 -10.44
CA HIS A 28 -7.90 0.77 -9.14
C HIS A 28 -7.78 2.29 -9.02
N PRO A 29 -8.70 3.08 -9.64
CA PRO A 29 -8.60 4.54 -9.69
C PRO A 29 -8.72 5.23 -8.32
N HIS A 30 -9.17 4.50 -7.30
CA HIS A 30 -9.31 5.00 -5.93
C HIS A 30 -8.04 4.86 -5.10
N GLU A 31 -7.04 4.11 -5.57
CA GLU A 31 -5.75 3.97 -4.92
C GLU A 31 -4.69 4.83 -5.63
N PRO A 32 -3.95 5.69 -4.92
CA PRO A 32 -2.90 6.48 -5.53
C PRO A 32 -1.74 5.57 -5.98
N ALA A 33 -1.43 5.59 -7.27
CA ALA A 33 -0.28 4.87 -7.83
C ALA A 33 1.02 5.20 -7.06
N LEU A 34 1.90 4.21 -6.89
CA LEU A 34 3.11 4.35 -6.07
C LEU A 34 4.01 5.48 -6.58
N LYS A 35 4.09 5.65 -7.90
CA LYS A 35 4.82 6.76 -8.54
C LYS A 35 4.31 8.13 -8.12
N ASN A 36 3.00 8.28 -7.88
CA ASN A 36 2.38 9.53 -7.48
C ASN A 36 2.70 9.84 -6.01
N ILE A 37 2.66 8.81 -5.14
CA ILE A 37 3.07 8.95 -3.73
C ILE A 37 4.53 9.39 -3.63
N ALA A 38 5.42 8.77 -4.42
CA ALA A 38 6.84 9.13 -4.45
C ALA A 38 7.08 10.55 -4.97
N ALA A 39 6.30 11.00 -5.96
CA ALA A 39 6.38 12.37 -6.46
C ALA A 39 5.95 13.39 -5.40
N VAL A 40 4.84 13.15 -4.71
CA VAL A 40 4.37 14.00 -3.60
C VAL A 40 5.41 14.03 -2.47
N ALA A 41 5.95 12.86 -2.10
CA ALA A 41 6.96 12.78 -1.06
C ALA A 41 8.24 13.57 -1.39
N LYS A 42 8.55 13.87 -2.66
CA LYS A 42 9.72 14.68 -3.04
C LYS A 42 9.52 16.17 -2.84
N ILE A 43 8.28 16.67 -2.91
CA ILE A 43 7.99 18.11 -2.78
C ILE A 43 7.73 18.55 -1.33
N LEU A 44 7.54 17.60 -0.40
CA LEU A 44 7.36 17.90 1.02
C LEU A 44 8.62 18.52 1.62
N ASN A 45 8.41 19.60 2.41
CA ASN A 45 9.45 20.18 3.23
C ASN A 45 9.82 19.25 4.42
N PRO A 46 10.90 19.53 5.17
CA PRO A 46 11.35 18.64 6.25
C PRO A 46 10.31 18.38 7.35
N GLU A 47 9.52 19.38 7.73
CA GLU A 47 8.50 19.26 8.77
C GLU A 47 7.30 18.42 8.29
N GLU A 48 6.82 18.69 7.08
CA GLU A 48 5.76 17.93 6.41
C GLU A 48 6.17 16.46 6.23
N ARG A 49 7.42 16.22 5.84
CA ARG A 49 7.97 14.86 5.71
C ARG A 49 7.98 14.13 7.05
N LYS A 50 8.43 14.80 8.12
CA LYS A 50 8.43 14.24 9.47
C LYS A 50 7.01 13.90 9.94
N PHE A 51 6.07 14.80 9.68
CA PHE A 51 4.65 14.59 10.01
C PHE A 51 4.06 13.40 9.24
N ALA A 52 4.24 13.36 7.92
CA ALA A 52 3.76 12.27 7.06
C ALA A 52 4.34 10.92 7.50
N GLN A 53 5.63 10.87 7.81
CA GLN A 53 6.28 9.66 8.32
C GLN A 53 5.71 9.22 9.67
N ALA A 54 5.49 10.15 10.61
CA ALA A 54 4.89 9.83 11.90
C ALA A 54 3.47 9.25 11.76
N LYS A 55 2.66 9.83 10.87
CA LYS A 55 1.30 9.34 10.59
C LYS A 55 1.29 7.97 9.92
N ALA A 56 2.17 7.75 8.95
CA ALA A 56 2.33 6.45 8.31
C ALA A 56 2.70 5.35 9.33
N SER A 57 3.66 5.63 10.21
CA SER A 57 4.06 4.70 11.29
C SER A 57 2.91 4.40 12.25
N ALA A 58 2.12 5.41 12.63
CA ALA A 58 0.96 5.22 13.50
C ALA A 58 -0.12 4.34 12.84
N MET A 59 -0.39 4.52 11.55
CA MET A 59 -1.34 3.66 10.80
C MET A 59 -0.89 2.19 10.77
N VAL A 60 0.41 1.93 10.59
CA VAL A 60 0.95 0.56 10.66
C VAL A 60 0.76 -0.03 12.05
N ALA A 61 1.02 0.74 13.11
CA ALA A 61 0.84 0.28 14.49
C ALA A 61 -0.63 -0.07 14.79
N TYR A 62 -1.58 0.77 14.36
CA TYR A 62 -3.00 0.49 14.52
C TYR A 62 -3.44 -0.75 13.75
N GLY A 63 -2.96 -0.94 12.52
CA GLY A 63 -3.23 -2.15 11.74
C GLY A 63 -2.78 -3.41 12.47
N ARG A 64 -1.57 -3.42 13.02
CA ARG A 64 -1.05 -4.56 13.80
C ARG A 64 -1.86 -4.82 15.06
N ALA A 65 -2.18 -3.79 15.83
CA ALA A 65 -2.98 -3.93 17.04
C ALA A 65 -4.37 -4.53 16.74
N MET A 66 -4.99 -4.13 15.63
CA MET A 66 -6.25 -4.71 15.19
C MET A 66 -6.11 -6.17 14.77
N GLU A 67 -5.05 -6.52 14.01
CA GLU A 67 -4.77 -7.92 13.66
C GLU A 67 -4.57 -8.80 14.90
N GLU A 68 -3.88 -8.29 15.92
CA GLU A 68 -3.70 -9.00 17.20
C GLU A 68 -5.04 -9.20 17.92
N GLY A 69 -5.86 -8.14 18.01
CA GLY A 69 -7.18 -8.21 18.65
C GLY A 69 -8.16 -9.15 17.97
N LEU A 70 -8.06 -9.34 16.64
CA LEU A 70 -8.88 -10.29 15.89
C LEU A 70 -8.45 -11.76 16.06
N ARG A 71 -7.23 -12.02 16.55
CA ARG A 71 -6.67 -13.36 16.76
C ARG A 71 -6.76 -13.85 18.20
N ALA A 72 -7.09 -12.96 19.14
CA ALA A 72 -7.30 -13.26 20.56
C ALA A 72 -8.70 -13.84 20.81
#